data_AF-A0A0P7BZ72-F1
#
_entry.id   AF-A0A0P7BZ72-F1
#
_cell.length_a   1.000
_cell.length_b   1.000
_cell.length_c   1.000
_cell.angle_alpha   90.00
_cell.angle_beta   90.00
_cell.angle_gamma   90.00
#
_symmetry.space_group_name_H-M   'P 1'
#
loop_
_entity.id
_entity.type
_entity.pdbx_description
1 polymer ?
#
loop_
_entity_poly.entity_id
_entity_poly.type
_entity_poly.pdbx_seq_one_letter_code
_entity_poly.pdbx_strand_id
1 'polypeptide(L)' 'MIKTTAIALLVLGVIGLVLGLPGVFGTNLVNISPWALSIGGLIFFLSGTSMLKTRRDTDEIHS' A
#
# COMPACT_ATOMS: atom_id res chain seq x y z
N MET A 1 -14.02 -11.84 -2.27
CA MET A 1 -13.42 -12.81 -1.34
C MET A 1 -11.92 -12.56 -1.13
N ILE A 2 -11.04 -12.58 -2.15
CA ILE A 2 -9.61 -12.17 -2.00
C ILE A 2 -9.26 -10.84 -2.71
N LYS A 3 -10.13 -10.41 -3.61
CA LYS A 3 -10.04 -9.12 -4.31
C LYS A 3 -10.26 -7.95 -3.36
N THR A 4 -11.18 -8.11 -2.40
CA THR A 4 -11.51 -7.11 -1.38
C THR A 4 -10.35 -6.86 -0.42
N THR A 5 -9.61 -7.91 -0.03
CA THR A 5 -8.43 -7.77 0.85
C THR A 5 -7.25 -7.12 0.13
N ALA A 6 -7.02 -7.46 -1.14
CA ALA A 6 -5.99 -6.79 -1.95
C ALA A 6 -6.29 -5.29 -2.15
N ILE A 7 -7.56 -4.95 -2.42
CA ILE A 7 -8.00 -3.55 -2.53
C ILE A 7 -7.88 -2.84 -1.17
N ALA A 8 -8.26 -3.48 -0.06
CA ALA A 8 -8.12 -2.91 1.27
C ALA A 8 -6.65 -2.65 1.64
N LEU A 9 -5.73 -3.58 1.32
CA LEU A 9 -4.28 -3.42 1.48
C LEU A 9 -3.75 -2.24 0.68
N LEU A 10 -4.21 -2.08 -0.57
CA LEU A 10 -3.82 -0.97 -1.43
C LEU A 10 -4.31 0.36 -0.87
N VAL A 11 -5.57 0.45 -0.46
CA VAL A 11 -6.17 1.68 0.13
C VAL A 11 -5.47 2.05 1.44
N LEU A 12 -5.23 1.09 2.33
CA LEU A 12 -4.49 1.32 3.58
C LEU A 12 -3.03 1.75 3.32
N GLY A 13 -2.36 1.15 2.33
CA GLY A 13 -1.01 1.51 1.92
C GLY A 13 -0.92 2.94 1.39
N VAL A 14 -1.87 3.36 0.54
CA VAL A 14 -1.94 4.74 0.03
C VAL A 14 -2.17 5.73 1.16
N ILE A 15 -3.10 5.45 2.07
CA ILE A 15 -3.37 6.33 3.22
C ILE A 15 -2.12 6.46 4.10
N GLY A 16 -1.43 5.35 4.39
CA GLY A 16 -0.17 5.36 5.13
C GLY A 16 0.94 6.16 4.45
N LEU A 17 1.04 6.08 3.12
CA LEU A 17 1.98 6.87 2.33
C LEU A 17 1.64 8.36 2.35
N VAL A 18 0.38 8.73 2.15
CA VAL A 18 -0.04 10.14 2.13
C VAL A 18 0.17 10.80 3.49
N LEU A 19 -0.04 10.07 4.59
CA LEU A 19 0.22 10.55 5.95
C LEU A 19 1.70 10.51 6.34
N GLY A 20 2.47 9.56 5.81
CA GLY A 20 3.89 9.37 6.12
C GLY A 20 4.84 10.28 5.31
N LEU A 21 4.58 10.44 4.00
CA LEU A 21 5.42 11.20 3.07
C LEU A 21 5.77 12.60 3.57
N PRO A 22 4.82 13.42 4.08
CA PRO A 22 5.14 14.75 4.57
C PRO A 22 6.10 14.72 5.77
N GLY A 23 6.02 13.69 6.61
CA GLY A 23 6.90 13.56 7.76
C GLY A 23 8.32 13.10 7.41
N VAL A 24 8.56 12.54 6.22
CA VAL A 24 9.92 12.33 5.68
C VAL A 24 10.59 13.67 5.36
N PHE A 25 9.81 14.65 4.91
CA PHE A 25 10.28 16.02 4.62
C PHE A 25 10.35 16.92 5.87
N GLY A 26 10.18 16.35 7.07
CA GLY A 26 10.30 17.07 8.34
C GLY A 26 9.01 17.72 8.86
N THR A 27 7.89 17.61 8.13
CA THR A 27 6.58 18.05 8.61
C THR A 27 5.88 16.91 9.34
N ASN A 28 6.08 16.86 10.66
CA ASN A 28 5.45 15.84 11.51
C ASN A 28 3.93 16.07 11.62
N LEU A 29 3.18 15.46 10.71
CA LEU A 29 1.71 15.40 10.76
C LEU A 29 1.19 14.32 11.71
N VAL A 30 2.06 13.39 12.13
CA VAL A 30 1.70 12.21 12.91
C VAL A 30 2.63 12.10 14.11
N ASN A 31 2.08 11.77 15.29
CA ASN A 31 2.83 11.61 16.54
C ASN A 31 3.62 10.28 16.63
N ILE A 32 3.76 9.58 15.51
CA ILE A 32 4.50 8.32 15.33
C ILE A 32 5.65 8.60 14.35
N SER A 33 6.76 7.86 14.48
CA SER A 33 7.91 7.94 13.56
C SER A 33 7.44 7.96 12.09
N PRO A 34 7.58 9.09 11.38
CA PRO A 34 7.05 9.21 10.02
C PRO A 34 7.75 8.31 9.02
N TRP A 35 9.00 7.95 9.31
CA TRP A 35 9.77 6.97 8.56
C TRP A 35 9.15 5.58 8.64
N ALA A 36 8.70 5.15 9.83
CA ALA A 36 8.04 3.87 10.00
C ALA A 36 6.71 3.84 9.23
N LEU A 37 5.93 4.93 9.28
CA LEU A 37 4.67 5.04 8.56
C LEU A 37 4.87 5.01 7.03
N SER A 38 5.90 5.73 6.55
CA SER A 38 6.22 5.80 5.13
C SER A 38 6.70 4.46 4.58
N ILE A 39 7.65 3.81 5.27
CA ILE A 39 8.18 2.51 4.84
C ILE A 39 7.09 1.44 4.92
N GLY A 40 6.31 1.41 6.00
CA GLY A 40 5.18 0.49 6.17
C GLY A 40 4.12 0.68 5.08
N GLY A 41 3.72 1.92 4.81
CA GLY A 41 2.78 2.26 3.74
C GLY A 41 3.30 1.88 2.36
N LEU A 42 4.59 2.10 2.09
CA LEU A 42 5.25 1.74 0.84
C LEU A 42 5.23 0.22 0.62
N ILE A 43 5.61 -0.57 1.63
CA ILE A 43 5.58 -2.05 1.57
C ILE A 43 4.14 -2.55 1.38
N PHE A 44 3.17 -2.00 2.10
CA PHE A 44 1.75 -2.36 1.96
C PHE A 44 1.21 -2.04 0.56
N PHE A 45 1.61 -0.91 -0.01
CA PHE A 45 1.22 -0.49 -1.35
C PHE A 45 1.81 -1.39 -2.44
N LEU A 46 3.11 -1.69 -2.35
CA LEU A 46 3.79 -2.64 -3.26
C LEU A 46 3.23 -4.06 -3.14
N SER A 47 2.92 -4.51 -1.92
CA SER A 47 2.30 -5.82 -1.68
C SER A 47 0.88 -5.88 -2.26
N GLY A 48 0.06 -4.86 -2.00
CA GLY A 48 -1.31 -4.75 -2.51
C GLY A 48 -1.36 -4.70 -4.04
N THR A 49 -0.49 -3.92 -4.68
CA THR A 49 -0.41 -3.83 -6.15
C THR A 49 0.11 -5.13 -6.77
N SER A 50 1.11 -5.79 -6.17
CA SER A 50 1.63 -7.09 -6.62
C SER A 50 0.55 -8.17 -6.57
N MET A 51 -0.20 -8.24 -5.47
CA MET A 51 -1.29 -9.20 -5.29
C MET A 51 -2.46 -8.96 -6.25
N LEU A 52 -2.71 -7.70 -6.62
CA LEU A 52 -3.70 -7.34 -7.66
C LEU A 52 -3.21 -7.73 -9.07
N LYS A 53 -1.90 -7.65 -9.32
CA LYS A 53 -1.28 -7.98 -10.61
C LYS A 53 -1.20 -9.50 -10.87
N THR A 54 -0.87 -10.30 -9.85
CA THR A 54 -0.86 -11.78 -9.94
C THR A 54 -2.20 -12.36 -10.40
N ARG A 55 -3.34 -11.74 -10.05
CA ARG A 55 -4.66 -12.23 -10.45
C ARG A 55 -4.96 -12.00 -11.93
N ARG A 56 -4.57 -10.85 -12.50
CA ARG A 56 -4.79 -10.58 -13.95
C ARG A 56 -4.05 -11.58 -14.83
N ASP A 57 -2.81 -11.91 -14.49
CA ASP A 57 -2.04 -12.92 -15.24
C ASP A 57 -2.67 -14.32 -15.18
N THR A 58 -3.30 -14.70 -14.06
CA THR A 58 -3.92 -16.04 -13.93
C THR A 58 -5.24 -16.15 -14.69
N ASP A 59 -6.01 -15.06 -14.78
CA ASP A 59 -7.29 -15.03 -15.50
C ASP A 59 -7.10 -15.04 -17.04
N GLU A 60 -5.94 -14.58 -17.55
CA GLU A 60 -5.62 -14.57 -18.99
C GLU A 60 -5.09 -15.91 -19.52
N ILE A 61 -4.59 -16.80 -18.66
CA ILE A 61 -4.01 -18.10 -19.05
C ILE A 61 -5.10 -19.19 -19.23
N HIS A 62 -6.38 -18.86 -19.03
CA HIS A 62 -7.51 -19.79 -19.13
C HIS A 62 -8.58 -19.34 -20.15
N SER A 63 -8.16 -18.98 -21.37
CA SER A 63 -9.04 -18.84 -22.54
C SER A 63 -8.59 -19.71 -23.71
#